data_AF-C0P8U7-F1
#
_entry.id   AF-C0P8U7-F1
#
_cell.length_a   1.000
_cell.length_b   1.000
_cell.length_c   1.000
_cell.angle_alpha   90.00
_cell.angle_beta   90.00
_cell.angle_gamma   90.00
#
_symmetry.space_group_name_H-M   'P 1'
#
loop_
_entity.id
_entity.type
_entity.pdbx_description
1 polymer ?
#
loop_
_entity_poly.entity_id
_entity_poly.type
_entity_poly.pdbx_seq_one_letter_code
_entity_poly.pdbx_strand_id
1 'polypeptide(L)'
;MSSSVGGGSAGGGGVDMVSLLEKAKDLDQLKKEQDEIVADINKIHKKLLASPEMVDKPVDTILLKLRGLYARAKELSENEISASNALIGLLDGLLQSGASTAQKKKIVAFYISEVGEQKKKRIKSDTDSARFSAASMRNQLDQAASLKGEQVAARVKSDDEKDEWFVVKVIHFDKETKEYEVLDEEPGDDEESTQKKYKLPMSYIIPFPKKGDPSSAPDFGQGRQVLAVYPGTTALYRATVASHRKRKSDDYILEFDDDEEDGALPQRAVPFYRVVALPEGHRQ
;
A
#
# COMPACT_ATOMS: atom_id res chain seq x y z
N MET A 1 -23.78 -30.54 40.91
CA MET A 1 -24.82 -30.55 39.87
C MET A 1 -24.38 -29.62 38.77
N SER A 2 -24.14 -30.16 37.58
CA SER A 2 -23.99 -29.39 36.35
C SER A 2 -25.36 -28.94 35.87
N SER A 3 -25.48 -27.67 35.49
CA SER A 3 -26.47 -27.15 34.52
C SER A 3 -26.14 -25.68 34.27
N SER A 4 -25.43 -25.33 33.20
CA SER A 4 -25.90 -25.17 31.82
C SER A 4 -26.65 -23.87 31.56
N VAL A 5 -25.97 -23.01 30.80
CA VAL A 5 -26.43 -22.15 29.70
C VAL A 5 -27.71 -21.32 29.88
N GLY A 6 -27.51 -20.01 30.04
CA GLY A 6 -28.41 -18.97 29.54
C GLY A 6 -27.80 -18.35 28.29
N GLY A 7 -28.35 -18.70 27.12
CA GLY A 7 -27.99 -18.11 25.85
C GLY A 7 -28.52 -16.68 25.75
N GLY A 8 -27.60 -15.73 25.55
CA GLY A 8 -27.90 -14.40 25.05
C GLY A 8 -27.75 -14.39 23.54
N SER A 9 -28.85 -14.65 22.84
CA SER A 9 -29.00 -14.32 21.42
C SER A 9 -29.04 -12.80 21.30
N ALA A 10 -27.96 -12.20 20.81
CA ALA A 10 -27.96 -10.85 20.26
C ALA A 10 -27.71 -11.00 18.76
N GLY A 11 -28.78 -10.88 17.97
CA GLY A 11 -28.68 -10.68 16.54
C GLY A 11 -27.92 -9.38 16.28
N GLY A 12 -26.63 -9.50 15.98
CA GLY A 12 -25.79 -8.41 15.51
C GLY A 12 -25.78 -8.44 13.99
N GLY A 13 -26.48 -7.47 13.41
CA GLY A 13 -26.71 -7.21 11.99
C GLY A 13 -25.78 -7.90 11.02
N GLY A 14 -26.36 -8.58 10.03
CA GLY A 14 -25.65 -8.84 8.79
C GLY A 14 -25.02 -7.53 8.36
N VAL A 15 -23.70 -7.43 8.45
CA VAL A 15 -22.94 -6.29 7.98
C VAL A 15 -23.45 -6.04 6.57
N ASP A 16 -24.14 -4.92 6.38
CA ASP A 16 -25.00 -4.73 5.21
C ASP A 16 -24.08 -4.72 3.99
N MET A 17 -23.94 -5.87 3.33
CA MET A 17 -23.16 -6.02 2.11
C MET A 17 -23.65 -5.01 1.06
N VAL A 18 -24.94 -4.70 1.12
CA VAL A 18 -25.57 -3.62 0.37
C VAL A 18 -24.93 -2.27 0.72
N SER A 19 -24.76 -1.91 2.00
CA SER A 19 -24.12 -0.64 2.37
C SER A 19 -22.65 -0.57 1.95
N LEU A 20 -21.90 -1.69 1.98
CA LEU A 20 -20.52 -1.74 1.49
C LEU A 20 -20.46 -1.46 -0.01
N LEU A 21 -21.31 -2.13 -0.80
CA LEU A 21 -21.36 -1.95 -2.25
C LEU A 21 -21.86 -0.56 -2.65
N GLU A 22 -22.84 -0.02 -1.92
CA GLU A 22 -23.30 1.36 -2.12
C GLU A 22 -22.16 2.35 -1.83
N LYS A 23 -21.36 2.16 -0.76
CA LYS A 23 -20.19 3.01 -0.49
C LYS A 23 -19.09 2.88 -1.54
N ALA A 24 -18.88 1.70 -2.10
CA ALA A 24 -17.95 1.52 -3.21
C ALA A 24 -18.42 2.26 -4.48
N LYS A 25 -19.73 2.19 -4.81
CA LYS A 25 -20.32 2.96 -5.91
C LYS A 25 -20.23 4.47 -5.68
N ASP A 26 -20.46 4.92 -4.44
CA ASP A 26 -20.29 6.32 -4.05
C ASP A 26 -18.86 6.80 -4.34
N LEU A 27 -17.84 5.99 -4.01
CA LEU A 27 -16.44 6.31 -4.32
C LEU A 27 -16.18 6.40 -5.83
N ASP A 28 -16.69 5.46 -6.63
CA ASP A 28 -16.53 5.49 -8.08
C ASP A 28 -17.20 6.74 -8.69
N GLN A 29 -18.38 7.11 -8.18
CA GLN A 29 -19.08 8.32 -8.59
C GLN A 29 -18.33 9.59 -8.17
N LEU A 30 -17.81 9.66 -6.95
CA LEU A 30 -17.02 10.80 -6.47
C LEU A 30 -15.77 11.01 -7.32
N LYS A 31 -15.07 9.93 -7.71
CA LYS A 31 -13.89 10.02 -8.58
C LYS A 31 -14.24 10.60 -9.94
N LYS A 32 -15.35 10.16 -10.54
CA LYS A 32 -15.84 10.73 -11.80
C LYS A 32 -16.18 12.22 -11.68
N GLU A 33 -16.83 12.62 -10.59
CA GLU A 33 -17.16 14.03 -10.34
C GLU A 33 -15.90 14.88 -10.12
N GLN A 34 -14.89 14.35 -9.43
CA GLN A 34 -13.60 15.03 -9.28
C GLN A 34 -12.90 15.23 -10.63
N ASP A 35 -12.87 14.21 -11.49
CA ASP A 35 -12.30 14.32 -12.85
C ASP A 35 -13.01 15.40 -13.68
N GLU A 36 -14.35 15.45 -13.61
CA GLU A 36 -15.16 16.48 -14.28
C GLU A 36 -14.83 17.90 -13.75
N ILE A 37 -14.74 18.07 -12.43
CA ILE A 37 -14.39 19.35 -11.81
C ILE A 37 -12.97 19.79 -12.17
N VAL A 38 -11.99 18.88 -12.16
CA VAL A 38 -10.62 19.18 -12.58
C VAL A 38 -10.59 19.59 -14.06
N ALA A 39 -11.34 18.90 -14.92
CA ALA A 39 -11.46 19.29 -16.32
C ALA A 39 -12.05 20.70 -16.49
N ASP A 40 -13.05 21.07 -15.70
CA ASP A 40 -13.67 22.40 -15.74
C ASP A 40 -12.76 23.50 -15.16
N ILE A 41 -12.02 23.23 -14.08
CA ILE A 41 -10.97 24.13 -13.57
C ILE A 41 -9.95 24.41 -14.66
N ASN A 42 -9.46 23.36 -15.32
CA ASN A 42 -8.51 23.47 -16.42
C ASN A 42 -9.07 24.28 -17.61
N LYS A 43 -10.37 24.14 -17.93
CA LYS A 43 -11.02 24.97 -18.96
C LYS A 43 -11.07 26.44 -18.56
N ILE A 44 -11.38 26.77 -17.30
CA ILE A 44 -11.41 28.15 -16.82
C ILE A 44 -10.01 28.78 -16.85
N HIS A 45 -8.99 28.05 -16.37
CA HIS A 45 -7.61 28.52 -16.41
C HIS A 45 -7.15 28.82 -17.85
N LYS A 46 -7.48 27.95 -18.82
CA LYS A 46 -7.19 28.19 -20.24
C LYS A 46 -7.86 29.47 -20.76
N LYS A 47 -9.10 29.76 -20.35
CA LYS A 47 -9.81 31.00 -20.75
C LYS A 47 -9.16 32.25 -20.15
N LEU A 48 -8.77 32.21 -18.88
CA LEU A 48 -8.09 33.33 -18.22
C LEU A 48 -6.75 33.65 -18.88
N LEU A 49 -6.00 32.63 -19.30
CA LEU A 49 -4.75 32.82 -20.04
C LEU A 49 -4.96 33.37 -21.45
N ALA A 50 -6.04 32.98 -22.12
CA ALA A 50 -6.31 33.36 -23.51
C ALA A 50 -6.95 34.75 -23.67
N SER A 51 -7.52 35.34 -22.61
CA SER A 51 -8.21 36.64 -22.69
C SER A 51 -7.70 37.63 -21.63
N PRO A 52 -6.44 38.08 -21.74
CA PRO A 52 -5.84 39.04 -20.80
C PRO A 52 -6.47 40.45 -20.89
N GLU A 53 -7.19 40.79 -21.96
CA GLU A 53 -7.81 42.11 -22.17
C GLU A 53 -9.24 42.22 -21.60
N MET A 54 -9.74 41.22 -20.87
CA MET A 54 -11.06 41.31 -20.26
C MET A 54 -11.04 42.37 -19.14
N VAL A 55 -11.92 43.37 -19.24
CA VAL A 55 -12.15 44.42 -18.21
C VAL A 55 -12.61 43.78 -16.89
N ASP A 56 -12.48 44.47 -15.75
CA ASP A 56 -12.67 43.92 -14.41
C ASP A 56 -13.97 43.10 -14.21
N LYS A 57 -15.14 43.60 -14.69
CA LYS A 57 -16.45 42.95 -14.47
C LYS A 57 -16.55 41.49 -14.98
N PRO A 58 -16.19 41.16 -16.24
CA PRO A 58 -16.17 39.76 -16.68
C PRO A 58 -15.10 38.90 -15.99
N VAL A 59 -13.94 39.47 -15.64
CA VAL A 59 -12.87 38.73 -14.93
C VAL A 59 -13.34 38.31 -13.54
N ASP A 60 -13.96 39.22 -12.78
CA ASP A 60 -14.53 38.93 -11.46
C ASP A 60 -15.53 37.78 -11.52
N THR A 61 -16.36 37.74 -12.57
CA THR A 61 -17.33 36.67 -12.78
C THR A 61 -16.65 35.31 -13.03
N ILE A 62 -15.54 35.29 -13.77
CA ILE A 62 -14.78 34.06 -14.06
C ILE A 62 -14.05 33.60 -12.80
N LEU A 63 -13.41 34.50 -12.06
CA LEU A 63 -12.71 34.19 -10.81
C LEU A 63 -13.68 33.69 -9.74
N LEU A 64 -14.90 34.25 -9.66
CA LEU A 64 -15.94 33.76 -8.76
C LEU A 64 -16.37 32.34 -9.11
N LYS A 65 -16.50 32.02 -10.41
CA LYS A 65 -16.75 30.64 -10.87
C LYS A 65 -15.59 29.70 -10.53
N LEU A 66 -14.36 30.14 -10.75
CA LEU A 66 -13.16 29.35 -10.43
C LEU A 66 -13.09 29.02 -8.94
N ARG A 67 -13.34 30.02 -8.07
CA ARG A 67 -13.45 29.82 -6.63
C ARG A 67 -14.54 28.81 -6.29
N GLY A 68 -15.68 28.87 -6.95
CA GLY A 68 -16.76 27.90 -6.79
C GLY A 68 -16.33 26.47 -7.16
N LEU A 69 -15.59 26.30 -8.26
CA LEU A 69 -15.06 24.99 -8.65
C LEU A 69 -14.05 24.45 -7.65
N TYR A 70 -13.11 25.27 -7.17
CA TYR A 70 -12.16 24.84 -6.14
C TYR A 70 -12.84 24.49 -4.82
N ALA A 71 -13.86 25.25 -4.40
CA ALA A 71 -14.65 24.92 -3.22
C ALA A 71 -15.34 23.55 -3.38
N ARG A 72 -15.92 23.28 -4.55
CA ARG A 72 -16.54 21.99 -4.85
C ARG A 72 -15.53 20.85 -4.95
N ALA A 73 -14.35 21.07 -5.54
CA ALA A 73 -13.26 20.09 -5.57
C ALA A 73 -12.84 19.68 -4.16
N LYS A 74 -12.71 20.66 -3.26
CA LYS A 74 -12.41 20.41 -1.84
C LYS A 74 -13.51 19.59 -1.18
N GLU A 75 -14.78 19.98 -1.34
CA GLU A 75 -15.92 19.23 -0.80
C GLU A 75 -15.95 17.78 -1.30
N LEU A 76 -15.70 17.54 -2.59
CA LEU A 76 -15.61 16.19 -3.16
C LEU A 76 -14.47 15.36 -2.56
N SER A 77 -13.32 15.99 -2.29
CA SER A 77 -12.19 15.29 -1.64
C SER A 77 -12.49 14.93 -0.18
N GLU A 78 -13.19 15.80 0.56
CA GLU A 78 -13.64 15.52 1.92
C GLU A 78 -14.68 14.40 1.94
N ASN A 79 -15.59 14.39 0.96
CA ASN A 79 -16.56 13.32 0.76
C ASN A 79 -15.89 11.98 0.41
N GLU A 80 -14.85 11.98 -0.44
CA GLU A 80 -14.09 10.76 -0.79
C GLU A 80 -13.38 10.19 0.43
N ILE A 81 -12.75 11.04 1.25
CA ILE A 81 -12.13 10.62 2.52
C ILE A 81 -13.20 10.03 3.44
N SER A 82 -14.36 10.68 3.58
CA SER A 82 -15.46 10.19 4.42
C SER A 82 -16.00 8.84 3.93
N ALA A 83 -16.18 8.67 2.62
CA ALA A 83 -16.67 7.43 2.02
C ALA A 83 -15.64 6.29 2.15
N SER A 84 -14.34 6.61 1.95
CA SER A 84 -13.24 5.65 2.11
C SER A 84 -13.13 5.17 3.56
N ASN A 85 -13.18 6.08 4.53
CA ASN A 85 -13.13 5.74 5.95
C ASN A 85 -14.36 4.91 6.37
N ALA A 86 -15.55 5.23 5.85
CA ALA A 86 -16.74 4.42 6.08
C ALA A 86 -16.60 3.00 5.49
N LEU A 87 -16.02 2.87 4.29
CA LEU A 87 -15.76 1.58 3.66
C LEU A 87 -14.76 0.75 4.47
N ILE A 88 -13.67 1.38 4.94
CA ILE A 88 -12.68 0.74 5.81
C ILE A 88 -13.37 0.22 7.09
N GLY A 89 -14.19 1.04 7.75
CA GLY A 89 -14.93 0.61 8.94
C GLY A 89 -15.88 -0.57 8.68
N LEU A 90 -16.55 -0.60 7.51
CA LEU A 90 -17.37 -1.74 7.11
C LEU A 90 -16.54 -3.01 6.84
N LEU A 91 -15.38 -2.86 6.19
CA LEU A 91 -14.46 -3.97 5.92
C LEU A 91 -13.86 -4.53 7.21
N ASP A 92 -13.44 -3.67 8.14
CA ASP A 92 -12.97 -4.08 9.47
C ASP A 92 -14.07 -4.82 10.23
N GLY A 93 -15.31 -4.33 10.17
CA GLY A 93 -16.47 -5.02 10.72
C GLY A 93 -16.68 -6.41 10.12
N LEU A 94 -16.55 -6.55 8.80
CA LEU A 94 -16.63 -7.82 8.06
C LEU A 94 -15.49 -8.79 8.40
N LEU A 95 -14.27 -8.29 8.61
CA LEU A 95 -13.11 -9.08 9.02
C LEU A 95 -13.26 -9.57 10.47
N GLN A 96 -13.80 -8.73 11.35
CA GLN A 96 -14.06 -9.06 12.76
C GLN A 96 -15.26 -10.00 12.93
N SER A 97 -16.33 -9.79 12.16
CA SER A 97 -17.45 -10.72 12.10
C SER A 97 -17.04 -11.90 11.23
N GLY A 98 -16.37 -12.92 11.79
CA GLY A 98 -15.80 -14.06 11.07
C GLY A 98 -16.72 -14.67 10.00
N ALA A 99 -16.71 -14.08 8.80
CA ALA A 99 -17.74 -14.30 7.81
C ALA A 99 -17.57 -15.70 7.25
N SER A 100 -18.52 -16.58 7.59
CA SER A 100 -18.51 -17.96 7.14
C SER A 100 -18.39 -18.02 5.61
N THR A 101 -17.71 -19.05 5.10
CA THR A 101 -17.48 -19.31 3.67
C THR A 101 -18.75 -19.20 2.80
N ALA A 102 -19.94 -19.34 3.40
CA ALA A 102 -21.24 -19.16 2.75
C ALA A 102 -21.53 -17.70 2.34
N GLN A 103 -21.07 -16.70 3.11
CA GLN A 103 -21.21 -15.29 2.75
C GLN A 103 -20.32 -14.92 1.55
N LYS A 104 -19.08 -15.44 1.47
CA LYS A 104 -18.16 -15.21 0.34
C LYS A 104 -18.75 -15.65 -1.01
N LYS A 105 -19.52 -16.74 -1.05
CA LYS A 105 -20.21 -17.19 -2.28
C LYS A 105 -21.38 -16.27 -2.66
N LYS A 106 -22.12 -15.74 -1.67
CA LYS A 106 -23.14 -14.71 -1.91
C LYS A 106 -22.54 -13.38 -2.38
N ILE A 107 -21.35 -13.01 -1.88
CA ILE A 107 -20.60 -11.82 -2.30
C ILE A 107 -20.31 -11.87 -3.81
N VAL A 108 -19.73 -12.99 -4.27
CA VAL A 108 -19.43 -13.17 -5.70
C VAL A 108 -20.72 -13.25 -6.53
N ALA A 109 -21.74 -13.95 -6.04
CA ALA A 109 -23.01 -14.11 -6.76
C ALA A 109 -23.81 -12.80 -6.88
N PHE A 110 -23.86 -11.98 -5.81
CA PHE A 110 -24.53 -10.68 -5.82
C PHE A 110 -23.82 -9.68 -6.73
N TYR A 111 -22.47 -9.66 -6.69
CA TYR A 111 -21.67 -8.86 -7.61
C TYR A 111 -21.91 -9.28 -9.08
N ILE A 112 -22.01 -10.58 -9.35
CA ILE A 112 -22.35 -11.09 -10.69
C ILE A 112 -23.79 -10.70 -11.09
N SER A 113 -24.78 -10.73 -10.17
CA SER A 113 -26.17 -10.40 -10.50
C SER A 113 -26.44 -8.91 -10.67
N GLU A 114 -25.84 -8.03 -9.85
CA GLU A 114 -26.02 -6.58 -9.97
C GLU A 114 -25.45 -6.01 -11.27
N VAL A 115 -24.29 -6.51 -11.71
CA VAL A 115 -23.72 -6.15 -13.02
C VAL A 115 -24.58 -6.72 -14.16
N GLY A 116 -25.42 -7.75 -13.89
CA GLY A 116 -26.24 -8.43 -14.89
C GLY A 116 -27.55 -7.74 -15.29
N GLU A 117 -28.22 -6.98 -14.40
CA GLU A 117 -29.60 -6.51 -14.67
C GLU A 117 -29.74 -5.07 -15.20
N GLN A 118 -28.66 -4.28 -15.29
CA GLN A 118 -28.72 -2.93 -15.86
C GLN A 118 -28.61 -2.93 -17.39
N LYS A 119 -29.71 -3.40 -18.01
CA LYS A 119 -30.29 -3.03 -19.32
C LYS A 119 -29.34 -2.59 -20.45
N LYS A 120 -29.08 -3.56 -21.34
CA LYS A 120 -29.18 -3.49 -22.82
C LYS A 120 -29.20 -2.08 -23.45
N LYS A 121 -28.03 -1.49 -23.68
CA LYS A 121 -27.77 -0.72 -24.90
C LYS A 121 -26.42 -1.12 -25.47
N ARG A 122 -26.53 -1.96 -26.50
CA ARG A 122 -25.54 -2.35 -27.52
C ARG A 122 -24.38 -1.35 -27.67
N ILE A 123 -23.35 -1.51 -26.86
CA ILE A 123 -21.97 -1.23 -27.26
C ILE A 123 -21.25 -2.55 -27.03
N LYS A 124 -20.47 -2.95 -28.05
CA LYS A 124 -19.60 -4.13 -28.00
C LYS A 124 -18.90 -4.13 -26.65
N SER A 125 -19.17 -5.16 -25.86
CA SER A 125 -18.47 -5.47 -24.62
C SER A 125 -17.04 -5.80 -25.00
N ASP A 126 -16.22 -4.76 -25.13
CA ASP A 126 -14.79 -4.88 -25.07
C ASP A 126 -14.46 -5.49 -23.71
N THR A 127 -13.68 -6.56 -23.77
CA THR A 127 -13.10 -7.28 -22.65
C THR A 127 -12.24 -6.32 -21.83
N ASP A 128 -12.84 -5.49 -20.97
CA ASP A 128 -12.14 -4.47 -20.18
C ASP A 128 -12.04 -4.81 -18.68
N SER A 129 -12.89 -5.68 -18.13
CA SER A 129 -12.74 -6.09 -16.72
C SER A 129 -11.59 -7.08 -16.51
N ALA A 130 -11.21 -7.85 -17.54
CA ALA A 130 -9.93 -8.57 -17.55
C ALA A 130 -8.73 -7.63 -17.78
N ARG A 131 -8.94 -6.41 -18.32
CA ARG A 131 -7.87 -5.42 -18.49
C ARG A 131 -7.52 -4.72 -17.20
N PHE A 132 -8.42 -4.54 -16.23
CA PHE A 132 -8.05 -3.92 -14.95
C PHE A 132 -7.16 -4.84 -14.09
N SER A 133 -7.44 -6.15 -14.04
CA SER A 133 -6.54 -7.10 -13.39
C SER A 133 -5.21 -7.21 -14.17
N ALA A 134 -5.25 -7.26 -15.50
CA ALA A 134 -4.04 -7.27 -16.32
C ALA A 134 -3.22 -5.98 -16.21
N ALA A 135 -3.85 -4.80 -16.12
CA ALA A 135 -3.19 -3.51 -15.98
C ALA A 135 -2.58 -3.34 -14.59
N SER A 136 -3.27 -3.80 -13.53
CA SER A 136 -2.70 -3.84 -12.18
C SER A 136 -1.50 -4.80 -12.12
N MET A 137 -1.62 -5.99 -12.72
CA MET A 137 -0.50 -6.93 -12.84
C MET A 137 0.63 -6.34 -13.69
N ARG A 138 0.32 -5.62 -14.78
CA ARG A 138 1.30 -4.93 -15.62
C ARG A 138 2.06 -3.86 -14.84
N ASN A 139 1.34 -3.04 -14.07
CA ASN A 139 1.92 -2.01 -13.23
C ASN A 139 2.81 -2.61 -12.14
N GLN A 140 2.41 -3.73 -11.52
CA GLN A 140 3.25 -4.45 -10.56
C GLN A 140 4.52 -5.00 -11.21
N LEU A 141 4.44 -5.57 -12.42
CA LEU A 141 5.61 -6.08 -13.16
C LEU A 141 6.53 -4.94 -13.65
N ASP A 142 5.98 -3.79 -14.01
CA ASP A 142 6.76 -2.61 -14.41
C ASP A 142 7.43 -1.95 -13.19
N GLN A 143 6.75 -1.88 -12.04
CA GLN A 143 7.36 -1.46 -10.78
C GLN A 143 8.46 -2.44 -10.35
N ALA A 144 8.23 -3.75 -10.48
CA ALA A 144 9.23 -4.76 -10.19
C ALA A 144 10.49 -4.59 -11.06
N ALA A 145 10.30 -4.40 -12.36
CA ALA A 145 11.40 -4.13 -13.29
C ALA A 145 12.14 -2.81 -12.99
N SER A 146 11.47 -1.83 -12.38
CA SER A 146 12.08 -0.54 -12.03
C SER A 146 13.08 -0.61 -10.88
N LEU A 147 13.06 -1.69 -10.07
CA LEU A 147 14.00 -1.89 -8.97
C LEU A 147 15.42 -2.26 -9.44
N LYS A 148 15.65 -2.42 -10.74
CA LYS A 148 16.97 -2.75 -11.28
C LYS A 148 18.04 -1.76 -10.80
N GLY A 149 19.10 -2.28 -10.20
CA GLY A 149 20.22 -1.53 -9.64
C GLY A 149 20.00 -1.04 -8.21
N GLU A 150 18.80 -1.21 -7.65
CA GLU A 150 18.49 -0.81 -6.29
C GLU A 150 18.85 -1.92 -5.28
N GLN A 151 19.17 -1.50 -4.05
CA GLN A 151 19.27 -2.39 -2.91
C GLN A 151 17.87 -2.71 -2.40
N VAL A 152 17.62 -3.97 -2.08
CA VAL A 152 16.36 -4.51 -1.56
C VAL A 152 16.65 -5.54 -0.48
N ALA A 153 15.69 -5.82 0.40
CA ALA A 153 15.79 -6.95 1.31
C ALA A 153 15.35 -8.22 0.57
N ALA A 154 16.17 -9.26 0.62
CA ALA A 154 15.90 -10.54 0.01
C ALA A 154 15.92 -11.66 1.06
N ARG A 155 14.89 -12.51 1.00
CA ARG A 155 14.83 -13.73 1.79
C ARG A 155 15.60 -14.83 1.09
N VAL A 156 16.64 -15.33 1.74
CA VAL A 156 17.43 -16.47 1.30
C VAL A 156 17.15 -17.64 2.25
N LYS A 157 16.81 -18.79 1.67
CA LYS A 157 16.65 -20.03 2.43
C LYS A 157 18.01 -20.70 2.59
N SER A 158 18.47 -20.87 3.81
CA SER A 158 19.61 -21.74 4.13
C SER A 158 19.14 -23.17 4.47
N ASP A 159 20.08 -24.11 4.57
CA ASP A 159 19.83 -25.53 4.82
C ASP A 159 19.20 -25.78 6.21
N ASP A 160 19.49 -24.89 7.18
CA ASP A 160 19.06 -24.97 8.58
C ASP A 160 17.60 -24.56 8.83
N GLU A 161 16.74 -24.62 7.80
CA GLU A 161 15.30 -24.24 7.82
C GLU A 161 14.99 -22.80 8.29
N LYS A 162 16.00 -21.97 8.56
CA LYS A 162 15.86 -20.58 8.98
C LYS A 162 15.92 -19.66 7.76
N ASP A 163 14.86 -18.90 7.56
CA ASP A 163 14.82 -17.87 6.53
C ASP A 163 15.68 -16.67 6.98
N GLU A 164 16.78 -16.41 6.28
CA GLU A 164 17.65 -15.27 6.54
C GLU A 164 17.37 -14.14 5.53
N TRP A 165 17.44 -12.89 5.99
CA TRP A 165 17.20 -11.72 5.16
C TRP A 165 18.48 -10.93 4.96
N PHE A 166 18.80 -10.65 3.70
CA PHE A 166 20.00 -9.90 3.32
C PHE A 166 19.68 -8.70 2.45
N VAL A 167 20.50 -7.67 2.56
CA VAL A 167 20.54 -6.56 1.61
C VAL A 167 21.21 -7.07 0.35
N VAL A 168 20.47 -7.09 -0.76
CA VAL A 168 20.99 -7.49 -2.06
C VAL A 168 20.69 -6.41 -3.09
N LYS A 169 21.47 -6.40 -4.17
CA LYS A 169 21.28 -5.51 -5.30
C LYS A 169 20.55 -6.23 -6.42
N VAL A 170 19.48 -5.64 -6.93
CA VAL A 170 18.74 -6.21 -8.07
C VAL A 170 19.55 -6.04 -9.35
N ILE A 171 19.89 -7.13 -10.02
CA ILE A 171 20.57 -7.13 -11.32
C ILE A 171 19.54 -7.12 -12.45
N HIS A 172 18.54 -7.97 -12.34
CA HIS A 172 17.56 -8.20 -13.38
C HIS A 172 16.23 -8.68 -12.79
N PHE A 173 15.15 -8.45 -13.53
CA PHE A 173 13.83 -8.97 -13.21
C PHE A 173 13.25 -9.63 -14.46
N ASP A 174 12.97 -10.92 -14.35
CA ASP A 174 12.34 -11.70 -15.40
C ASP A 174 10.82 -11.58 -15.30
N LYS A 175 10.23 -10.85 -16.26
CA LYS A 175 8.77 -10.59 -16.31
C LYS A 175 7.95 -11.85 -16.61
N GLU A 176 8.56 -12.88 -17.20
CA GLU A 176 7.88 -14.12 -17.55
C GLU A 176 7.82 -15.06 -16.34
N THR A 177 8.97 -15.31 -15.69
CA THR A 177 9.03 -16.20 -14.51
C THR A 177 8.65 -15.50 -13.20
N LYS A 178 8.62 -14.16 -13.18
CA LYS A 178 8.37 -13.34 -11.98
C LYS A 178 9.44 -13.51 -10.90
N GLU A 179 10.68 -13.65 -11.35
CA GLU A 179 11.85 -13.84 -10.50
C GLU A 179 12.84 -12.69 -10.67
N TYR A 180 13.47 -12.29 -9.58
CA TYR A 180 14.59 -11.38 -9.54
C TYR A 180 15.90 -12.15 -9.58
N GLU A 181 16.83 -11.67 -10.39
CA GLU A 181 18.24 -11.97 -10.21
C GLU A 181 18.85 -10.88 -9.34
N VAL A 182 19.41 -11.29 -8.21
CA VAL A 182 20.00 -10.39 -7.21
C VAL A 182 21.44 -10.77 -6.91
N LEU A 183 22.24 -9.79 -6.54
CA LEU A 183 23.64 -9.92 -6.15
C LEU A 183 23.76 -9.58 -4.66
N ASP A 184 24.39 -10.46 -3.89
CA ASP A 184 24.84 -10.13 -2.55
C ASP A 184 26.16 -9.36 -2.62
N GLU A 185 26.13 -8.07 -2.25
CA GLU A 185 27.31 -7.19 -2.20
C GLU A 185 27.73 -7.03 -0.73
N GLU A 186 28.63 -7.89 -0.23
CA GLU A 186 29.18 -7.71 1.11
C GLU A 186 30.13 -6.47 1.14
N PRO A 187 29.94 -5.53 2.08
CA PRO A 187 30.80 -4.37 2.20
C PRO A 187 32.19 -4.78 2.71
N GLY A 188 33.19 -4.75 1.83
CA GLY A 188 34.59 -5.08 2.16
C GLY A 188 35.24 -6.07 1.20
N ASP A 189 34.45 -6.74 0.34
CA ASP A 189 34.98 -7.59 -0.71
C ASP A 189 35.32 -6.77 -1.95
N ASP A 190 36.59 -6.37 -2.06
CA ASP A 190 37.17 -5.78 -3.28
C ASP A 190 37.36 -6.86 -4.38
N GLU A 191 37.10 -8.14 -4.08
CA GLU A 191 37.15 -9.22 -5.04
C GLU A 191 35.76 -9.56 -5.62
N GLU A 192 35.59 -9.38 -6.93
CA GLU A 192 34.39 -9.81 -7.68
C GLU A 192 34.11 -11.34 -7.56
N SER A 193 35.07 -12.11 -7.03
CA SER A 193 35.09 -13.58 -7.00
C SER A 193 34.14 -14.20 -5.97
N THR A 194 33.71 -13.48 -4.95
CA THR A 194 32.87 -13.96 -3.84
C THR A 194 31.39 -13.56 -3.95
N GLN A 195 31.04 -12.70 -4.91
CA GLN A 195 29.67 -12.22 -5.08
C GLN A 195 28.71 -13.34 -5.48
N LYS A 196 27.80 -13.70 -4.57
CA LYS A 196 26.78 -14.73 -4.83
C LYS A 196 25.60 -14.11 -5.56
N LYS A 197 25.18 -14.79 -6.63
CA LYS A 197 23.96 -14.46 -7.38
C LYS A 197 22.84 -15.39 -6.97
N TYR A 198 21.68 -14.83 -6.68
CA TYR A 198 20.48 -15.58 -6.34
C TYR A 198 19.36 -15.28 -7.33
N LYS A 199 18.55 -16.30 -7.62
CA LYS A 199 17.29 -16.14 -8.35
C LYS A 199 16.15 -16.36 -7.38
N LEU A 200 15.36 -15.32 -7.12
CA LEU A 200 14.34 -15.33 -6.07
C LEU A 200 12.99 -14.84 -6.61
N PRO A 201 11.85 -15.43 -6.19
CA PRO A 201 10.53 -14.96 -6.60
C PRO A 201 10.21 -13.58 -6.03
N MET A 202 9.31 -12.83 -6.67
CA MET A 202 8.90 -11.49 -6.19
C MET A 202 8.45 -11.46 -4.72
N SER A 203 7.86 -12.54 -4.20
CA SER A 203 7.38 -12.61 -2.81
C SER A 203 8.50 -12.66 -1.76
N TYR A 204 9.75 -12.85 -2.17
CA TYR A 204 10.93 -12.94 -1.30
C TYR A 204 11.73 -11.63 -1.33
N ILE A 205 11.25 -10.61 -2.05
CA ILE A 205 11.90 -9.31 -2.19
C ILE A 205 11.02 -8.24 -1.55
N ILE A 206 11.65 -7.41 -0.72
CA ILE A 206 11.00 -6.24 -0.10
C ILE A 206 11.82 -5.00 -0.50
N PRO A 207 11.23 -4.07 -1.27
CA PRO A 207 11.90 -2.82 -1.61
C PRO A 207 12.10 -1.96 -0.36
N PHE A 208 13.26 -1.33 -0.25
CA PHE A 208 13.50 -0.34 0.79
C PHE A 208 12.83 1.01 0.46
N PRO A 209 12.46 1.80 1.48
CA PRO A 209 12.04 3.18 1.29
C PRO A 209 13.15 4.00 0.59
N LYS A 210 12.76 4.99 -0.22
CA LYS A 210 13.72 5.83 -0.93
C LYS A 210 14.41 6.78 0.05
N LYS A 211 15.76 6.75 0.08
CA LYS A 211 16.58 7.64 0.91
C LYS A 211 16.27 9.14 0.73
N GLY A 212 15.89 9.57 -0.47
CA GLY A 212 15.56 10.96 -0.78
C GLY A 212 14.12 11.38 -0.44
N ASP A 213 13.29 10.45 0.02
CA ASP A 213 11.87 10.70 0.29
C ASP A 213 11.42 10.10 1.63
N PRO A 214 11.82 10.72 2.76
CA PRO A 214 11.41 10.29 4.09
C PRO A 214 9.91 10.49 4.37
N SER A 215 9.20 11.27 3.53
CA SER A 215 7.77 11.56 3.73
C SER A 215 6.87 10.45 3.19
N SER A 216 7.27 9.74 2.14
CA SER A 216 6.54 8.57 1.63
C SER A 216 6.90 7.26 2.35
N ALA A 217 7.96 7.28 3.17
CA ALA A 217 8.38 6.10 3.93
C ALA A 217 7.35 5.70 4.99
N PRO A 218 7.15 4.38 5.23
CA PRO A 218 6.32 3.91 6.32
C PRO A 218 6.71 4.53 7.67
N ASP A 219 5.71 4.89 8.46
CA ASP A 219 5.90 5.41 9.81
C ASP A 219 5.52 4.33 10.84
N PHE A 220 6.53 3.76 11.49
CA PHE A 220 6.35 2.72 12.48
C PHE A 220 6.28 3.34 13.88
N GLY A 221 5.14 3.16 14.55
CA GLY A 221 4.94 3.58 15.93
C GLY A 221 5.83 2.83 16.92
N GLN A 222 6.02 3.41 18.11
CA GLN A 222 6.72 2.76 19.21
C GLN A 222 6.07 1.40 19.56
N GLY A 223 6.89 0.39 19.85
CA GLY A 223 6.48 -0.98 20.13
C GLY A 223 6.13 -1.81 18.89
N ARG A 224 6.18 -1.22 17.69
CA ARG A 224 5.93 -1.97 16.45
C ARG A 224 7.13 -2.86 16.12
N GLN A 225 6.83 -4.09 15.71
CA GLN A 225 7.81 -5.03 15.16
C GLN A 225 8.11 -4.69 13.70
N VAL A 226 9.39 -4.63 13.35
CA VAL A 226 9.91 -4.30 12.02
C VAL A 226 11.03 -5.26 11.63
N LEU A 227 11.40 -5.25 10.36
CA LEU A 227 12.60 -5.90 9.86
C LEU A 227 13.61 -4.80 9.49
N ALA A 228 14.81 -4.84 10.05
CA ALA A 228 15.79 -3.78 9.89
C ALA A 228 17.21 -4.31 9.68
N VAL A 229 18.02 -3.58 8.90
CA VAL A 229 19.43 -3.90 8.70
C VAL A 229 20.21 -3.62 9.98
N TYR A 230 20.98 -4.60 10.46
CA TYR A 230 21.82 -4.41 11.64
C TYR A 230 22.99 -3.46 11.33
N PRO A 231 23.35 -2.54 12.25
CA PRO A 231 24.43 -1.59 12.00
C PRO A 231 25.74 -2.28 11.60
N GLY A 232 26.31 -1.85 10.48
CA GLY A 232 27.60 -2.35 9.98
C GLY A 232 27.54 -3.69 9.24
N THR A 233 26.36 -4.28 9.03
CA THR A 233 26.19 -5.53 8.28
C THR A 233 25.22 -5.38 7.12
N THR A 234 25.07 -6.44 6.32
CA THR A 234 24.05 -6.56 5.26
C THR A 234 22.86 -7.41 5.69
N ALA A 235 22.88 -7.99 6.89
CA ALA A 235 21.82 -8.85 7.38
C ALA A 235 20.69 -8.02 8.01
N LEU A 236 19.45 -8.48 7.81
CA LEU A 236 18.27 -7.91 8.44
C LEU A 236 17.74 -8.83 9.52
N TYR A 237 17.36 -8.22 10.65
CA TYR A 237 16.82 -8.92 11.80
C TYR A 237 15.53 -8.28 12.27
N ARG A 238 14.74 -9.06 13.00
CA ARG A 238 13.55 -8.56 13.68
C ARG A 238 13.98 -7.58 14.77
N ALA A 239 13.29 -6.46 14.82
CA ALA A 239 13.52 -5.44 15.83
C ALA A 239 12.22 -4.78 16.27
N THR A 240 12.24 -4.27 17.50
CA THR A 240 11.16 -3.49 18.10
C THR A 240 11.49 -2.00 18.01
N VAL A 241 10.54 -1.18 17.56
CA VAL A 241 10.71 0.28 17.55
C VAL A 241 10.67 0.81 18.99
N ALA A 242 11.83 1.18 19.54
CA ALA A 242 11.97 1.69 20.90
C ALA A 242 11.48 3.15 21.03
N SER A 243 11.69 3.95 19.98
CA SER A 243 11.26 5.35 19.93
C SER A 243 10.79 5.73 18.53
N HIS A 244 9.76 6.58 18.48
CA HIS A 244 9.20 7.06 17.24
C HIS A 244 10.18 7.97 16.48
N ARG A 245 10.15 7.92 15.14
CA ARG A 245 11.01 8.74 14.27
C ARG A 245 10.77 10.23 14.54
N LYS A 246 11.83 10.98 14.85
CA LYS A 246 11.71 12.44 15.06
C LYS A 246 11.90 13.15 13.73
N ARG A 247 11.10 14.17 13.42
CA ARG A 247 11.23 14.98 12.18
C ARG A 247 12.62 15.57 11.89
N LYS A 248 13.53 15.63 12.88
CA LYS A 248 14.92 16.11 12.72
C LYS A 248 15.94 14.99 12.48
N SER A 249 15.56 13.75 12.74
CA SER A 249 16.42 12.57 12.67
C SER A 249 15.66 11.50 11.93
N ASP A 250 16.05 11.22 10.69
CA ASP A 250 15.41 10.19 9.87
C ASP A 250 15.78 8.76 10.31
N ASP A 251 16.29 8.61 11.54
CA ASP A 251 16.69 7.33 12.12
C ASP A 251 15.60 6.82 13.07
N TYR A 252 15.34 5.53 13.00
CA TYR A 252 14.62 4.79 14.01
C TYR A 252 15.58 4.38 15.13
N ILE A 253 15.08 4.41 16.36
CA ILE A 253 15.75 3.78 17.49
C ILE A 253 15.11 2.41 17.67
N LEU A 254 15.90 1.36 17.49
CA LEU A 254 15.46 -0.03 17.45
C LEU A 254 16.14 -0.87 18.53
N GLU A 255 15.40 -1.82 19.08
CA GLU A 255 15.87 -2.89 19.94
C GLU A 255 15.80 -4.18 19.13
N PHE A 256 16.95 -4.77 18.80
CA PHE A 256 17.01 -6.01 18.02
C PHE A 256 16.80 -7.21 18.94
N ASP A 257 15.95 -8.15 18.54
CA ASP A 257 15.53 -9.25 19.41
C ASP A 257 16.68 -10.21 19.77
N ASP A 258 17.71 -10.32 18.92
CA ASP A 258 18.89 -11.16 19.11
C ASP A 258 20.13 -10.40 19.64
N ASP A 259 20.02 -9.11 19.98
CA ASP A 259 21.16 -8.24 20.38
C ASP A 259 21.23 -8.05 21.90
N GLU A 260 20.83 -9.02 22.73
CA GLU A 260 20.81 -8.89 24.19
C GLU A 260 22.23 -8.73 24.79
N GLU A 261 22.49 -7.58 25.42
CA GLU A 261 23.72 -7.25 26.13
C GLU A 261 23.39 -7.04 27.63
N ASP A 262 24.07 -7.76 28.53
CA ASP A 262 23.88 -7.67 29.99
C ASP A 262 22.41 -7.80 30.47
N GLY A 263 21.59 -8.58 29.75
CA GLY A 263 20.17 -8.82 30.05
C GLY A 263 19.23 -7.69 29.63
N ALA A 264 19.70 -6.75 28.80
CA ALA A 264 18.91 -5.70 28.18
C ALA A 264 19.13 -5.68 26.66
N LEU A 265 18.11 -5.24 25.91
CA LEU A 265 18.27 -4.97 24.48
C LEU A 265 18.82 -3.55 24.31
N PRO A 266 20.02 -3.36 23.72
CA PRO A 266 20.59 -2.06 23.46
C PRO A 266 19.80 -1.33 22.37
N GLN A 267 19.77 0.00 22.47
CA GLN A 267 19.12 0.85 21.49
C GLN A 267 20.08 1.21 20.36
N ARG A 268 19.77 0.76 19.14
CA ARG A 268 20.54 1.03 17.92
C ARG A 268 19.82 2.05 17.05
N ALA A 269 20.57 3.03 16.53
CA ALA A 269 20.04 3.97 15.54
C ALA A 269 20.17 3.38 14.14
N VAL A 270 19.06 3.25 13.42
CA VAL A 270 19.00 2.70 12.06
C VAL A 270 18.26 3.67 11.14
N PRO A 271 18.84 4.08 10.00
CA PRO A 271 18.17 4.98 9.07
C PRO A 271 16.85 4.42 8.55
N PHE A 272 15.83 5.25 8.35
CA PHE A 272 14.51 4.81 7.90
C PHE A 272 14.53 3.99 6.61
N TYR A 273 15.43 4.32 5.67
CA TYR A 273 15.56 3.62 4.39
C TYR A 273 16.19 2.22 4.53
N ARG A 274 16.55 1.82 5.74
CA ARG A 274 17.05 0.47 6.11
C ARG A 274 16.04 -0.29 6.98
N VAL A 275 14.83 0.23 7.15
CA VAL A 275 13.75 -0.36 7.96
C VAL A 275 12.52 -0.62 7.09
N VAL A 276 12.00 -1.84 7.16
CA VAL A 276 10.80 -2.27 6.42
C VAL A 276 9.81 -2.96 7.35
N ALA A 277 8.57 -3.12 6.87
CA ALA A 277 7.54 -3.83 7.62
C ALA A 277 7.95 -5.30 7.79
N LEU A 278 7.70 -5.86 8.97
CA LEU A 278 7.94 -7.28 9.21
C LEU A 278 6.97 -8.14 8.36
N PRO A 279 7.47 -9.04 7.51
CA PRO A 279 6.61 -9.92 6.71
C PRO A 279 5.82 -10.90 7.58
N GLU A 280 4.58 -11.18 7.17
CA GLU A 280 3.75 -12.19 7.83
C GLU A 280 4.39 -13.58 7.69
N GLY A 281 4.52 -14.30 8.81
CA GLY A 281 5.09 -15.65 8.85
C GLY A 281 6.58 -15.73 9.18
N HIS A 282 7.26 -14.61 9.48
CA HIS A 282 8.61 -14.63 10.05
C HIS A 282 8.55 -15.18 11.49
N ARG A 283 8.74 -16.49 11.64
CA ARG A 283 9.07 -17.12 12.93
C ARG A 283 10.60 -17.08 13.07
N GLN A 284 11.11 -16.48 14.14
CA GLN A 284 12.29 -17.04 14.79
C GLN A 284 11.82 -18.10 15.78
#